data_AF-A0A7C1GXS1-F1
#
_entry.id   AF-A0A7C1GXS1-F1
#
_cell.length_a   1.000
_cell.length_b   1.000
_cell.length_c   1.000
_cell.angle_alpha   90.00
_cell.angle_beta   90.00
_cell.angle_gamma   90.00
#
_symmetry.space_group_name_H-M   'P 1'
#
loop_
_entity.id
_entity.type
_entity.pdbx_description
1 polymer ?
#
loop_
_entity_poly.entity_id
_entity_poly.type
_entity_poly.pdbx_seq_one_letter_code
_entity_poly.pdbx_strand_id
1 'polypeptide(L)'
;MSEVLPWSTCPAVPITTRFMKEKYTPAPARPSIFFLTGVATGGSTKPSPGPVHSRHPMFSCLCPPATSRYRTGTPMDRVPALIIAVFVLEVISRALYPSVGIDPLLYTLVVRSIQVLAVLVFAFSRCGIRASSILRELAMGCALALGIGAAVLAAEMLARLIFGAGYLPRLLIAQRPLDPWLFFAVACVAAPLAEELFFRGLFYTWLKRRLPVIGAVIVSALVFASAHGVFSPVQLAGGILFAVVYEWRGSIWAAFVIHGTGNLGIWLVPLLASSLGISGW
;
A
#
# COMPACT_ATOMS: atom_id res chain seq x y z
N MET A 1 -22.09 -42.29 -16.90
CA MET A 1 -21.71 -42.02 -18.31
C MET A 1 -22.59 -40.86 -18.76
N SER A 2 -22.12 -39.74 -19.31
CA SER A 2 -20.76 -39.23 -19.59
C SER A 2 -20.94 -37.79 -20.11
N GLU A 3 -20.06 -36.80 -19.88
CA GLU A 3 -18.72 -36.77 -19.28
C GLU A 3 -18.62 -35.70 -18.15
N VAL A 4 -17.40 -35.39 -17.70
CA VAL A 4 -17.06 -34.16 -16.94
C VAL A 4 -15.89 -33.51 -17.67
N LEU A 5 -16.07 -32.28 -18.17
CA LEU A 5 -14.99 -31.54 -18.85
C LEU A 5 -13.93 -31.08 -17.83
N PRO A 6 -12.63 -31.32 -18.07
CA PRO A 6 -11.56 -30.88 -17.18
C PRO A 6 -11.37 -29.35 -17.25
N TRP A 7 -11.01 -28.75 -16.12
CA TRP A 7 -11.00 -27.31 -15.87
C TRP A 7 -9.81 -26.56 -16.52
N SER A 8 -9.31 -27.05 -17.65
CA SER A 8 -8.02 -26.67 -18.25
C SER A 8 -8.17 -25.94 -19.59
N THR A 9 -9.08 -24.96 -19.69
CA THR A 9 -9.17 -24.04 -20.84
C THR A 9 -9.58 -22.61 -20.44
N CYS A 10 -8.63 -21.83 -19.93
CA CYS A 10 -8.63 -20.38 -20.15
C CYS A 10 -7.44 -20.07 -21.08
N PRO A 11 -7.66 -19.84 -22.38
CA PRO A 11 -6.56 -19.63 -23.32
C PRO A 11 -5.85 -18.31 -23.04
N ALA A 12 -4.52 -18.34 -22.98
CA ALA A 12 -3.70 -17.14 -22.99
C ALA A 12 -3.95 -16.37 -24.29
N VAL A 13 -4.38 -15.10 -24.18
CA VAL A 13 -4.57 -14.24 -25.36
C VAL A 13 -3.19 -13.90 -25.95
N PRO A 14 -2.90 -14.24 -27.22
CA PRO A 14 -1.60 -13.94 -27.82
C PRO A 14 -1.43 -12.43 -28.04
N ILE A 15 -0.23 -11.92 -27.73
CA ILE A 15 0.18 -10.58 -28.15
C ILE A 15 0.48 -10.64 -29.65
N THR A 16 -0.50 -10.33 -30.50
CA THR A 16 -0.29 -10.13 -31.94
C THR A 16 -0.46 -8.67 -32.32
N THR A 17 0.62 -8.11 -32.83
CA THR A 17 0.72 -6.80 -33.47
C THR A 17 -0.28 -6.63 -34.61
N ARG A 18 -1.09 -5.55 -34.58
CA ARG A 18 -1.66 -4.96 -35.80
C ARG A 18 -1.51 -3.44 -35.76
N PHE A 19 -0.61 -2.95 -36.60
CA PHE A 19 -0.25 -1.54 -36.75
C PHE A 19 -1.21 -0.80 -37.69
N MET A 20 -1.30 0.53 -37.50
CA MET A 20 -1.86 1.55 -38.41
C MET A 20 -3.37 1.47 -38.72
N LYS A 21 -4.15 2.54 -38.58
CA LYS A 21 -3.92 3.88 -39.17
C LYS A 21 -4.87 4.91 -38.53
N GLU A 22 -4.35 5.98 -37.91
CA GLU A 22 -4.98 7.31 -38.01
C GLU A 22 -3.95 8.42 -37.79
N LYS A 23 -4.26 9.63 -38.26
CA LYS A 23 -3.25 10.56 -38.80
C LYS A 23 -2.61 11.49 -37.75
N TYR A 24 -1.34 11.81 -38.02
CA TYR A 24 -0.50 12.73 -37.27
C TYR A 24 -0.36 14.06 -38.03
N THR A 25 -0.56 15.20 -37.36
CA THR A 25 -0.11 16.53 -37.80
C THR A 25 0.30 17.37 -36.58
N PRO A 26 1.57 17.79 -36.45
CA PRO A 26 2.07 18.62 -35.34
C PRO A 26 2.31 20.09 -35.77
N ALA A 27 2.41 21.00 -34.79
CA ALA A 27 3.26 22.23 -34.78
C ALA A 27 2.75 23.25 -33.72
N PRO A 28 3.56 24.25 -33.31
CA PRO A 28 4.99 24.22 -32.99
C PRO A 28 5.26 24.80 -31.57
N ALA A 29 6.52 25.02 -31.21
CA ALA A 29 6.94 25.44 -29.86
C ALA A 29 7.56 26.85 -29.79
N ARG A 30 7.33 27.54 -28.65
CA ARG A 30 8.17 28.61 -28.05
C ARG A 30 8.19 29.97 -28.82
N PRO A 31 8.59 31.11 -28.20
CA PRO A 31 9.54 31.25 -27.08
C PRO A 31 9.14 32.15 -25.88
N SER A 32 10.04 32.16 -24.90
CA SER A 32 10.04 32.98 -23.68
C SER A 32 10.67 34.36 -23.91
N ILE A 33 10.09 35.42 -23.33
CA ILE A 33 10.73 36.73 -23.17
C ILE A 33 10.65 37.19 -21.71
N PHE A 34 11.77 37.74 -21.25
CA PHE A 34 12.02 38.34 -19.94
C PHE A 34 12.08 39.86 -20.18
N PHE A 35 11.45 40.70 -19.36
CA PHE A 35 11.82 42.13 -19.32
C PHE A 35 11.70 42.73 -17.92
N LEU A 36 12.70 43.55 -17.60
CA LEU A 36 12.92 44.29 -16.35
C LEU A 36 12.60 45.79 -16.56
N THR A 37 12.83 46.59 -15.51
CA THR A 37 12.80 48.07 -15.45
C THR A 37 11.39 48.69 -15.37
N GLY A 38 11.13 49.76 -14.62
CA GLY A 38 11.92 50.55 -13.64
C GLY A 38 10.94 51.45 -12.83
N VAL A 39 11.30 52.47 -12.03
CA VAL A 39 12.54 53.22 -11.73
C VAL A 39 12.45 53.79 -10.28
N ALA A 40 13.59 54.24 -9.73
CA ALA A 40 13.78 54.97 -8.45
C ALA A 40 12.91 56.26 -8.30
N THR A 41 12.80 56.92 -7.14
CA THR A 41 13.84 57.69 -6.37
C THR A 41 13.52 57.68 -4.84
N GLY A 42 14.45 57.58 -3.88
CA GLY A 42 15.52 58.53 -3.46
C GLY A 42 15.06 59.33 -2.20
N GLY A 43 15.85 59.69 -1.18
CA GLY A 43 17.26 59.46 -0.80
C GLY A 43 17.65 60.30 0.46
N SER A 44 18.88 60.13 1.02
CA SER A 44 19.48 60.93 2.13
C SER A 44 18.91 60.68 3.57
N THR A 45 19.64 60.72 4.71
CA THR A 45 21.04 61.11 5.07
C THR A 45 21.58 60.33 6.32
N LYS A 46 22.90 60.41 6.57
CA LYS A 46 23.66 60.06 7.82
C LYS A 46 24.21 61.38 8.46
N PRO A 47 24.79 61.47 9.70
CA PRO A 47 25.64 60.48 10.41
C PRO A 47 25.56 60.41 11.99
N SER A 48 26.50 59.68 12.59
CA SER A 48 26.83 59.39 14.02
C SER A 48 27.64 60.52 14.74
N PRO A 49 28.16 60.45 16.03
CA PRO A 49 28.35 59.31 16.98
C PRO A 49 28.14 59.58 18.52
N GLY A 50 28.39 58.58 19.40
CA GLY A 50 28.56 58.78 20.87
C GLY A 50 28.43 57.50 21.73
N PRO A 51 29.21 57.27 22.82
CA PRO A 51 29.34 55.95 23.47
C PRO A 51 28.69 55.83 24.88
N VAL A 52 28.36 54.58 25.28
CA VAL A 52 28.09 54.23 26.70
C VAL A 52 28.78 52.90 27.06
N HIS A 53 29.49 52.89 28.19
CA HIS A 53 30.13 51.73 28.82
C HIS A 53 29.11 50.81 29.51
N SER A 54 29.33 49.49 29.44
CA SER A 54 29.15 48.60 30.61
C SER A 54 29.99 47.32 30.45
N ARG A 55 30.42 46.75 31.60
CA ARG A 55 31.36 45.62 31.71
C ARG A 55 30.62 44.31 32.04
N HIS A 56 31.33 43.19 31.90
CA HIS A 56 31.24 41.90 32.64
C HIS A 56 31.23 40.63 31.75
N PRO A 57 31.74 39.48 32.27
CA PRO A 57 32.78 38.73 31.55
C PRO A 57 32.30 37.56 30.69
N MET A 58 33.16 37.17 29.75
CA MET A 58 33.03 35.92 28.98
C MET A 58 33.20 34.69 29.90
N PHE A 59 32.13 33.94 30.10
CA PHE A 59 32.24 32.53 30.52
C PHE A 59 32.68 31.68 29.33
N SER A 60 33.98 31.40 29.25
CA SER A 60 34.49 30.35 28.34
C SER A 60 34.09 28.98 28.87
N CYS A 61 32.92 28.50 28.47
CA CYS A 61 32.57 27.09 28.59
C CYS A 61 33.47 26.27 27.67
N LEU A 62 34.55 25.71 28.23
CA LEU A 62 35.39 24.71 27.59
C LEU A 62 34.57 23.44 27.32
N CYS A 63 33.98 23.34 26.12
CA CYS A 63 33.49 22.06 25.61
C CYS A 63 34.67 21.09 25.52
N PRO A 64 34.58 19.88 26.11
CA PRO A 64 35.55 18.83 25.81
C PRO A 64 35.45 18.50 24.31
N PRO A 65 36.57 18.20 23.63
CA PRO A 65 36.53 17.89 22.21
C PRO A 65 35.65 16.68 21.96
N ALA A 66 34.69 16.82 21.05
CA ALA A 66 33.81 15.73 20.66
C ALA A 66 34.68 14.59 20.13
N THR A 67 34.75 13.49 20.88
CA THR A 67 35.36 12.26 20.38
C THR A 67 34.56 11.84 19.16
N SER A 68 35.19 11.95 18.00
CA SER A 68 34.66 11.41 16.75
C SER A 68 34.47 9.91 16.96
N ARG A 69 33.25 9.52 17.36
CA ARG A 69 32.79 8.16 17.12
C ARG A 69 32.81 8.03 15.61
N TYR A 70 33.88 7.42 15.11
CA TYR A 70 33.86 6.69 13.86
C TYR A 70 32.57 5.88 13.88
N ARG A 71 31.58 6.36 13.13
CA ARG A 71 30.35 5.61 12.89
C ARG A 71 30.78 4.50 11.96
N THR A 72 31.31 3.43 12.56
CA THR A 72 31.50 2.14 11.92
C THR A 72 30.24 1.89 11.10
N GLY A 73 30.43 1.73 9.79
CA GLY A 73 29.34 1.80 8.84
C GLY A 73 28.21 0.90 9.32
N THR A 74 27.03 1.49 9.56
CA THR A 74 25.86 0.71 9.96
C THR A 74 25.75 -0.45 8.97
N PRO A 75 25.70 -1.71 9.43
CA PRO A 75 25.73 -2.86 8.52
C PRO A 75 24.66 -2.64 7.47
N MET A 76 25.03 -2.80 6.19
CA MET A 76 24.22 -2.50 4.99
C MET A 76 22.74 -2.58 5.32
N ASP A 77 21.97 -1.55 4.99
CA ASP A 77 20.54 -1.55 5.27
C ASP A 77 19.88 -2.76 4.58
N ARG A 78 19.72 -3.86 5.31
CA ARG A 78 19.26 -5.15 4.76
C ARG A 78 17.79 -5.11 4.30
N VAL A 79 17.13 -3.96 4.44
CA VAL A 79 15.72 -3.74 4.10
C VAL A 79 15.49 -3.79 2.59
N PRO A 80 16.15 -2.99 1.73
CA PRO A 80 16.10 -3.19 0.27
C PRO A 80 16.45 -4.61 -0.17
N ALA A 81 17.48 -5.23 0.41
CA ALA A 81 17.82 -6.63 0.09
C ALA A 81 16.70 -7.62 0.46
N LEU A 82 16.07 -7.45 1.62
CA LEU A 82 14.92 -8.25 2.06
C LEU A 82 13.68 -7.98 1.21
N ILE A 83 13.44 -6.72 0.79
CA ILE A 83 12.34 -6.36 -0.11
C ILE A 83 12.51 -7.10 -1.45
N ILE A 84 13.72 -7.06 -2.03
CA ILE A 84 14.06 -7.79 -3.25
C ILE A 84 13.89 -9.30 -3.03
N ALA A 85 14.39 -9.86 -1.93
CA ALA A 85 14.28 -11.30 -1.64
C ALA A 85 12.82 -11.78 -1.54
N VAL A 86 11.93 -11.01 -0.89
CA VAL A 86 10.51 -11.35 -0.81
C VAL A 86 9.81 -11.22 -2.18
N PHE A 87 10.15 -10.20 -2.98
CA PHE A 87 9.66 -10.10 -4.37
C PHE A 87 10.13 -11.27 -5.24
N VAL A 88 11.40 -11.65 -5.15
CA VAL A 88 11.96 -12.79 -5.88
C VAL A 88 11.29 -14.09 -5.44
N LEU A 89 11.05 -14.29 -4.14
CA LEU A 89 10.30 -15.44 -3.62
C LEU A 89 8.86 -15.48 -4.17
N GLU A 90 8.18 -14.35 -4.27
CA GLU A 90 6.83 -14.23 -4.86
C GLU A 90 6.82 -14.56 -6.37
N VAL A 91 7.84 -14.13 -7.12
CA VAL A 91 7.96 -14.47 -8.55
C VAL A 91 8.28 -15.95 -8.75
N ILE A 92 9.20 -16.50 -7.97
CA ILE A 92 9.58 -17.91 -8.01
C ILE A 92 8.40 -18.80 -7.59
N SER A 93 7.64 -18.45 -6.54
CA SER A 93 6.50 -19.25 -6.09
C SER A 93 5.39 -19.30 -7.15
N ARG A 94 5.10 -18.18 -7.82
CA ARG A 94 4.15 -18.13 -8.95
C ARG A 94 4.61 -18.96 -10.14
N ALA A 95 5.90 -18.93 -10.47
CA ALA A 95 6.48 -19.72 -11.56
C ALA A 95 6.53 -21.23 -11.24
N LEU A 96 6.74 -21.59 -9.97
CA LEU A 96 6.86 -22.98 -9.52
C LEU A 96 5.48 -23.64 -9.31
N TYR A 97 4.47 -22.90 -8.85
CA TYR A 97 3.15 -23.43 -8.50
C TYR A 97 2.54 -24.42 -9.52
N PRO A 98 2.54 -24.15 -10.85
CA PRO A 98 1.98 -25.08 -11.84
C PRO A 98 2.61 -26.48 -11.86
N SER A 99 3.82 -26.62 -11.31
CA SER A 99 4.58 -27.87 -11.26
C SER A 99 4.42 -28.66 -9.95
N VAL A 100 3.71 -28.12 -8.95
CA VAL A 100 3.72 -28.65 -7.57
C VAL A 100 2.53 -29.57 -7.27
N GLY A 101 1.41 -29.44 -7.99
CA GLY A 101 0.26 -30.35 -7.85
C GLY A 101 -0.48 -30.30 -6.50
N ILE A 102 -0.20 -29.30 -5.66
CA ILE A 102 -0.87 -29.06 -4.37
C ILE A 102 -2.01 -28.05 -4.57
N ASP A 103 -3.04 -28.14 -3.74
CA ASP A 103 -4.12 -27.15 -3.66
C ASP A 103 -3.59 -25.69 -3.61
N PRO A 104 -4.14 -24.75 -4.41
CA PRO A 104 -3.66 -23.38 -4.48
C PRO A 104 -3.77 -22.61 -3.15
N LEU A 105 -4.77 -22.86 -2.31
CA LEU A 105 -4.91 -22.19 -1.03
C LEU A 105 -3.84 -22.69 -0.04
N LEU A 106 -3.63 -24.00 0.04
CA LEU A 106 -2.57 -24.59 0.86
C LEU A 106 -1.17 -24.14 0.40
N TYR A 107 -0.92 -24.11 -0.92
CA TYR A 107 0.32 -23.58 -1.47
C TYR A 107 0.53 -22.10 -1.07
N THR A 108 -0.51 -21.28 -1.21
CA THR A 108 -0.49 -19.87 -0.81
C THR A 108 -0.24 -19.72 0.69
N LEU A 109 -0.86 -20.55 1.54
CA LEU A 109 -0.66 -20.55 2.98
C LEU A 109 0.80 -20.79 3.35
N VAL A 110 1.45 -21.77 2.72
CA VAL A 110 2.86 -22.10 2.93
C VAL A 110 3.76 -20.94 2.50
N VAL A 111 3.55 -20.37 1.30
CA VAL A 111 4.33 -19.23 0.80
C VAL A 111 4.16 -18.00 1.71
N ARG A 112 2.94 -17.67 2.12
CA ARG A 112 2.68 -16.54 3.04
C ARG A 112 3.30 -16.77 4.41
N SER A 113 3.24 -17.99 4.95
CA SER A 113 3.90 -18.34 6.23
C SER A 113 5.42 -18.18 6.18
N ILE A 114 6.05 -18.61 5.07
CA ILE A 114 7.49 -18.41 4.84
C ILE A 114 7.84 -16.91 4.74
N GLN A 115 7.03 -16.12 4.02
CA GLN A 115 7.23 -14.67 3.90
C GLN A 115 7.08 -13.96 5.26
N VAL A 116 6.06 -14.29 6.06
CA VAL A 116 5.88 -13.78 7.43
C VAL A 116 7.10 -14.11 8.29
N LEU A 117 7.52 -15.38 8.30
CA LEU A 117 8.68 -15.82 9.08
C LEU A 117 9.96 -15.08 8.66
N ALA A 118 10.22 -14.94 7.36
CA ALA A 118 11.38 -14.20 6.85
C ALA A 118 11.37 -12.72 7.28
N VAL A 119 10.23 -12.03 7.16
CA VAL A 119 10.10 -10.63 7.59
C VAL A 119 10.26 -10.48 9.11
N LEU A 120 9.70 -11.40 9.90
CA LEU A 120 9.86 -11.39 11.35
C LEU A 120 11.32 -11.65 11.75
N VAL A 121 11.99 -12.67 11.18
CA VAL A 121 13.39 -13.00 11.51
C VAL A 121 14.35 -11.87 11.12
N PHE A 122 14.24 -11.34 9.90
CA PHE A 122 15.22 -10.37 9.38
C PHE A 122 14.87 -8.90 9.65
N ALA A 123 13.62 -8.59 10.01
CA ALA A 123 13.15 -7.22 10.17
C ALA A 123 12.16 -6.98 11.32
N PHE A 124 12.10 -7.84 12.35
CA PHE A 124 11.21 -7.70 13.53
C PHE A 124 11.06 -6.26 14.05
N SER A 125 12.20 -5.58 14.28
CA SER A 125 12.22 -4.22 14.86
C SER A 125 11.83 -3.11 13.88
N ARG A 126 11.50 -3.43 12.62
CA ARG A 126 11.27 -2.47 11.53
C ARG A 126 9.96 -2.70 10.79
N CYS A 127 9.39 -3.91 10.82
CA CYS A 127 8.18 -4.29 10.08
C CYS A 127 6.84 -3.82 10.70
N GLY A 128 6.85 -2.88 11.65
CA GLY A 128 5.61 -2.33 12.24
C GLY A 128 4.82 -3.30 13.14
N ILE A 129 5.39 -4.44 13.52
CA ILE A 129 4.75 -5.44 14.40
C ILE A 129 4.57 -4.96 15.85
N ARG A 130 5.40 -4.00 16.29
CA ARG A 130 5.33 -3.43 17.64
C ARG A 130 4.26 -2.34 17.71
N ALA A 131 3.35 -2.46 18.69
CA ALA A 131 2.38 -1.44 19.07
C ALA A 131 2.41 -1.26 20.60
N SER A 132 1.99 -0.10 21.10
CA SER A 132 1.86 0.16 22.53
C SER A 132 0.76 -0.69 23.19
N SER A 133 -0.30 -1.01 22.45
CA SER A 133 -1.33 -1.96 22.86
C SER A 133 -1.96 -2.59 21.61
N ILE A 134 -1.65 -3.87 21.34
CA ILE A 134 -2.19 -4.60 20.19
C ILE A 134 -3.73 -4.61 20.24
N LEU A 135 -4.33 -4.83 21.41
CA LEU A 135 -5.79 -4.84 21.58
C LEU A 135 -6.45 -3.51 21.16
N ARG A 136 -5.81 -2.35 21.43
CA ARG A 136 -6.31 -1.04 20.98
C ARG A 136 -6.22 -0.88 19.46
N GLU A 137 -5.16 -1.37 18.84
CA GLU A 137 -5.03 -1.35 17.37
C GLU A 137 -6.04 -2.29 16.69
N LEU A 138 -6.27 -3.49 17.25
CA LEU A 138 -7.29 -4.42 16.76
C LEU A 138 -8.70 -3.82 16.89
N ALA A 139 -9.03 -3.24 18.05
CA ALA A 139 -10.32 -2.57 18.27
C ALA A 139 -10.53 -1.37 17.35
N MET A 140 -9.48 -0.55 17.13
CA MET A 140 -9.50 0.56 16.16
C MET A 140 -9.70 0.05 14.73
N GLY A 141 -9.00 -1.01 14.35
CA GLY A 141 -9.16 -1.66 13.05
C GLY A 141 -10.59 -2.20 12.84
N CYS A 142 -11.17 -2.85 13.84
CA CYS A 142 -12.56 -3.32 13.79
C CYS A 142 -13.55 -2.16 13.65
N ALA A 143 -13.40 -1.09 14.44
CA ALA A 143 -14.28 0.09 14.36
C ALA A 143 -14.23 0.76 12.98
N LEU A 144 -13.04 0.91 12.41
CA LEU A 144 -12.85 1.47 11.06
C LEU A 144 -13.41 0.55 9.99
N ALA A 145 -13.16 -0.77 10.08
CA ALA A 145 -13.70 -1.76 9.15
C ALA A 145 -15.24 -1.74 9.13
N LEU A 146 -15.88 -1.70 10.31
CA LEU A 146 -17.33 -1.60 10.44
C LEU A 146 -17.86 -0.29 9.85
N GLY A 147 -17.22 0.85 10.16
CA GLY A 147 -17.62 2.16 9.62
C GLY A 147 -17.48 2.23 8.09
N ILE A 148 -16.39 1.72 7.53
CA ILE A 148 -16.14 1.69 6.08
C ILE A 148 -17.09 0.71 5.39
N GLY A 149 -17.28 -0.49 5.95
CA GLY A 149 -18.23 -1.47 5.41
C GLY A 149 -19.66 -0.95 5.40
N ALA A 150 -20.11 -0.33 6.50
CA ALA A 150 -21.42 0.31 6.59
C ALA A 150 -21.58 1.45 5.58
N ALA A 151 -20.55 2.30 5.41
CA ALA A 151 -20.57 3.37 4.41
C ALA A 151 -20.64 2.85 2.96
N VAL A 152 -19.90 1.77 2.65
CA VAL A 152 -19.94 1.11 1.33
C VAL A 152 -21.31 0.51 1.04
N LEU A 153 -21.90 -0.20 2.01
CA LEU A 153 -23.25 -0.78 1.86
C LEU A 153 -24.35 0.30 1.78
N ALA A 154 -24.22 1.39 2.54
CA ALA A 154 -25.13 2.53 2.45
C ALA A 154 -25.03 3.24 1.09
N ALA A 155 -23.81 3.42 0.55
CA ALA A 155 -23.59 3.99 -0.77
C ALA A 155 -24.15 3.10 -1.90
N GLU A 156 -24.00 1.78 -1.81
CA GLU A 156 -24.62 0.82 -2.73
C GLU A 156 -26.16 0.86 -2.65
N MET A 157 -26.74 0.93 -1.45
CA MET A 157 -28.19 1.07 -1.27
C MET A 157 -28.70 2.39 -1.87
N LEU A 158 -28.00 3.50 -1.62
CA LEU A 158 -28.32 4.81 -2.19
C LEU A 158 -28.21 4.80 -3.73
N ALA A 159 -27.19 4.14 -4.29
CA ALA A 159 -27.06 3.96 -5.73
C ALA A 159 -28.23 3.18 -6.33
N ARG A 160 -28.70 2.12 -5.67
CA ARG A 160 -29.88 1.36 -6.09
C ARG A 160 -31.16 2.19 -6.04
N LEU A 161 -31.32 3.05 -5.03
CA LEU A 161 -32.47 3.95 -4.90
C LEU A 161 -32.47 5.07 -5.97
N ILE A 162 -31.31 5.65 -6.29
CA ILE A 162 -31.21 6.78 -7.25
C ILE A 162 -31.17 6.30 -8.71
N PHE A 163 -30.40 5.24 -9.00
CA PHE A 163 -30.09 4.81 -10.36
C PHE A 163 -30.76 3.48 -10.76
N GLY A 164 -31.52 2.85 -9.85
CA GLY A 164 -32.15 1.54 -10.08
C GLY A 164 -31.17 0.36 -10.16
N ALA A 165 -29.86 0.59 -9.95
CA ALA A 165 -28.81 -0.41 -10.13
C ALA A 165 -27.67 -0.23 -9.12
N GLY A 166 -27.07 -1.36 -8.75
CA GLY A 166 -25.88 -1.42 -7.91
C GLY A 166 -24.57 -1.32 -8.67
N TYR A 167 -23.50 -0.93 -7.97
CA TYR A 167 -22.13 -0.90 -8.48
C TYR A 167 -21.29 -2.06 -7.95
N LEU A 168 -21.51 -2.50 -6.70
CA LEU A 168 -20.78 -3.63 -6.11
C LEU A 168 -20.87 -4.93 -6.93
N PRO A 169 -22.00 -5.32 -7.56
CA PRO A 169 -22.06 -6.51 -8.45
C PRO A 169 -21.16 -6.42 -9.69
N ARG A 170 -20.67 -5.23 -10.05
CA ARG A 170 -19.73 -5.01 -11.17
C ARG A 170 -18.27 -5.05 -10.72
N LEU A 171 -18.03 -4.97 -9.41
CA LEU A 171 -16.70 -4.90 -8.79
C LEU A 171 -16.35 -6.18 -8.03
N LEU A 172 -17.35 -6.90 -7.54
CA LEU A 172 -17.24 -8.09 -6.72
C LEU A 172 -17.92 -9.27 -7.41
N ILE A 173 -17.31 -10.45 -7.33
CA ILE A 173 -17.84 -11.70 -7.89
C ILE A 173 -18.01 -12.68 -6.74
N ALA A 174 -19.19 -13.32 -6.62
CA ALA A 174 -19.44 -14.31 -5.58
C ALA A 174 -18.50 -15.52 -5.75
N GLN A 175 -17.67 -15.78 -4.74
CA GLN A 175 -16.78 -16.94 -4.71
C GLN A 175 -17.30 -18.02 -3.76
N ARG A 176 -17.32 -19.26 -4.25
CA ARG A 176 -17.75 -20.46 -3.52
C ARG A 176 -16.56 -21.42 -3.40
N PRO A 177 -15.62 -21.20 -2.46
CA PRO A 177 -14.48 -22.08 -2.26
C PRO A 177 -14.95 -23.46 -1.77
N LEU A 178 -14.21 -24.51 -2.15
CA LEU A 178 -14.49 -25.89 -1.70
C LEU A 178 -14.26 -26.06 -0.19
N ASP A 179 -13.23 -25.40 0.35
CA ASP A 179 -12.98 -25.28 1.79
C ASP A 179 -13.09 -23.80 2.21
N PRO A 180 -14.24 -23.38 2.79
CA PRO A 180 -14.44 -22.03 3.30
C PRO A 180 -13.52 -21.65 4.46
N TRP A 181 -13.06 -22.63 5.27
CA TRP A 181 -12.22 -22.37 6.44
C TRP A 181 -10.77 -22.15 6.03
N LEU A 182 -10.25 -22.96 5.11
CA LEU A 182 -8.94 -22.73 4.50
C LEU A 182 -8.94 -21.43 3.70
N PHE A 183 -10.00 -21.13 2.94
CA PHE A 183 -10.15 -19.86 2.23
C PHE A 183 -10.12 -18.67 3.20
N PHE A 184 -10.86 -18.72 4.31
CA PHE A 184 -10.83 -17.71 5.36
C PHE A 184 -9.41 -17.54 5.94
N ALA A 185 -8.78 -18.64 6.36
CA ALA A 185 -7.43 -18.61 6.95
C ALA A 185 -6.38 -18.03 5.99
N VAL A 186 -6.51 -18.27 4.68
CA VAL A 186 -5.58 -17.74 3.67
C VAL A 186 -5.91 -16.30 3.31
N ALA A 187 -7.12 -16.03 2.81
CA ALA A 187 -7.50 -14.75 2.22
C ALA A 187 -7.77 -13.65 3.25
N CYS A 188 -8.24 -14.00 4.46
CA CYS A 188 -8.60 -13.04 5.50
C CYS A 188 -7.55 -12.91 6.61
N VAL A 189 -6.58 -13.83 6.71
CA VAL A 189 -5.57 -13.84 7.79
C VAL A 189 -4.14 -13.92 7.25
N ALA A 190 -3.74 -15.03 6.63
CA ALA A 190 -2.34 -15.27 6.29
C ALA A 190 -1.81 -14.32 5.20
N ALA A 191 -2.57 -14.10 4.12
CA ALA A 191 -2.19 -13.15 3.07
C ALA A 191 -2.20 -11.69 3.57
N PRO A 192 -3.26 -11.17 4.21
CA PRO A 192 -3.23 -9.84 4.82
C PRO A 192 -2.07 -9.63 5.81
N LEU A 193 -1.74 -10.60 6.67
CA LEU A 193 -0.63 -10.46 7.61
C LEU A 193 0.72 -10.34 6.90
N ALA A 194 0.98 -11.22 5.92
CA ALA A 194 2.20 -11.18 5.12
C ALA A 194 2.32 -9.87 4.33
N GLU A 195 1.22 -9.42 3.74
CA GLU A 195 1.16 -8.26 2.89
C GLU A 195 1.27 -6.96 3.70
N GLU A 196 0.67 -6.83 4.88
CA GLU A 196 0.89 -5.66 5.74
C GLU A 196 2.32 -5.61 6.29
N LEU A 197 2.88 -6.75 6.72
CA LEU A 197 4.30 -6.84 7.12
C LEU A 197 5.24 -6.40 6.01
N PHE A 198 4.98 -6.82 4.77
CA PHE A 198 5.80 -6.50 3.61
C PHE A 198 5.56 -5.07 3.09
N PHE A 199 4.34 -4.76 2.63
CA PHE A 199 4.03 -3.50 1.97
C PHE A 199 4.08 -2.32 2.92
N ARG A 200 3.62 -2.45 4.18
CA ARG A 200 3.52 -1.31 5.11
C ARG A 200 4.75 -1.28 6.02
N GLY A 201 5.05 -2.42 6.64
CA GLY A 201 6.21 -2.62 7.49
C GLY A 201 7.55 -2.38 6.79
N LEU A 202 7.75 -2.86 5.56
CA LEU A 202 9.02 -2.71 4.84
C LEU A 202 8.95 -1.69 3.70
N PHE A 203 8.10 -1.91 2.70
CA PHE A 203 8.17 -1.19 1.42
C PHE A 203 7.77 0.30 1.55
N TYR A 204 6.59 0.59 2.09
CA TYR A 204 6.13 1.94 2.40
C TYR A 204 7.10 2.67 3.36
N THR A 205 7.52 2.00 4.43
CA THR A 205 8.47 2.55 5.41
C THR A 205 9.84 2.86 4.78
N TRP A 206 10.23 2.13 3.73
CA TRP A 206 11.44 2.39 2.93
C TRP A 206 11.23 3.54 1.91
N LEU A 207 10.05 3.65 1.29
CA LEU A 207 9.65 4.75 0.39
C LEU A 207 9.55 6.09 1.12
N LYS A 208 8.92 6.12 2.31
CA LYS A 208 8.72 7.32 3.14
C LYS A 208 10.04 8.02 3.53
N ARG A 209 11.16 7.31 3.52
CA ARG A 209 12.51 7.88 3.76
C ARG A 209 13.11 8.59 2.55
N ARG A 210 12.45 8.52 1.38
CA ARG A 210 12.94 9.01 0.08
C ARG A 210 11.92 9.88 -0.66
N LEU A 211 10.63 9.73 -0.33
CA LEU A 211 9.51 10.44 -0.94
C LEU A 211 8.70 11.18 0.13
N PRO A 212 8.01 12.29 -0.20
CA PRO A 212 6.99 12.85 0.67
C PRO A 212 5.88 11.81 0.96
N VAL A 213 5.22 11.93 2.10
CA VAL A 213 4.22 10.95 2.60
C VAL A 213 3.19 10.56 1.53
N ILE A 214 2.60 11.53 0.84
CA ILE A 214 1.62 11.30 -0.24
C ILE A 214 2.22 10.48 -1.39
N GLY A 215 3.46 10.79 -1.81
CA GLY A 215 4.17 10.03 -2.84
C GLY A 215 4.47 8.59 -2.40
N ALA A 216 4.87 8.39 -1.16
CA ALA A 216 5.09 7.06 -0.60
C ALA A 216 3.78 6.24 -0.52
N VAL A 217 2.66 6.87 -0.15
CA VAL A 217 1.32 6.22 -0.12
C VAL A 217 0.91 5.79 -1.53
N ILE A 218 0.95 6.71 -2.50
CA ILE A 218 0.53 6.45 -3.88
C ILE A 218 1.39 5.34 -4.52
N VAL A 219 2.72 5.44 -4.43
CA VAL A 219 3.63 4.44 -5.01
C VAL A 219 3.44 3.08 -4.33
N SER A 220 3.29 3.03 -3.00
CA SER A 220 3.05 1.77 -2.29
C SER A 220 1.71 1.13 -2.68
N ALA A 221 0.66 1.94 -2.86
CA ALA A 221 -0.66 1.45 -3.24
C ALA A 221 -0.72 0.95 -4.70
N LEU A 222 -0.04 1.63 -5.62
CA LEU A 222 0.07 1.21 -7.03
C LEU A 222 0.81 -0.12 -7.18
N VAL A 223 1.90 -0.32 -6.43
CA VAL A 223 2.66 -1.58 -6.44
C VAL A 223 1.85 -2.70 -5.76
N PHE A 224 1.14 -2.41 -4.67
CA PHE A 224 0.22 -3.35 -4.02
C PHE A 224 -0.89 -3.82 -4.97
N ALA A 225 -1.59 -2.90 -5.64
CA ALA A 225 -2.63 -3.26 -6.60
C ALA A 225 -2.07 -4.04 -7.81
N SER A 226 -0.92 -3.63 -8.34
CA SER A 226 -0.26 -4.34 -9.46
C SER A 226 0.18 -5.76 -9.09
N ALA A 227 0.53 -6.02 -7.82
CA ALA A 227 0.97 -7.34 -7.38
C ALA A 227 -0.13 -8.42 -7.45
N HIS A 228 -1.41 -8.03 -7.49
CA HIS A 228 -2.55 -8.94 -7.56
C HIS A 228 -2.81 -9.53 -8.96
N GLY A 229 -1.96 -9.22 -9.96
CA GLY A 229 -2.04 -9.77 -11.31
C GLY A 229 -3.05 -9.08 -12.22
N VAL A 230 -4.26 -8.81 -11.72
CA VAL A 230 -5.25 -7.94 -12.37
C VAL A 230 -5.48 -6.71 -11.51
N PHE A 231 -5.14 -5.53 -12.05
CA PHE A 231 -5.29 -4.26 -11.36
C PHE A 231 -6.77 -3.93 -11.13
N SER A 232 -7.19 -3.86 -9.86
CA SER A 232 -8.55 -3.47 -9.48
C SER A 232 -8.59 -2.12 -8.75
N PRO A 233 -9.56 -1.24 -9.04
CA PRO A 233 -9.81 -0.04 -8.24
C PRO A 233 -10.04 -0.34 -6.75
N VAL A 234 -10.59 -1.50 -6.42
CA VAL A 234 -10.81 -1.95 -5.02
C VAL A 234 -9.47 -2.20 -4.32
N GLN A 235 -8.53 -2.87 -4.99
CA GLN A 235 -7.18 -3.10 -4.46
C GLN A 235 -6.38 -1.80 -4.35
N LEU A 236 -6.55 -0.86 -5.28
CA LEU A 236 -5.91 0.46 -5.19
C LEU A 236 -6.45 1.25 -3.99
N ALA A 237 -7.78 1.29 -3.83
CA ALA A 237 -8.44 1.99 -2.72
C ALA A 237 -8.04 1.39 -1.35
N GLY A 238 -8.08 0.06 -1.21
CA GLY A 238 -7.54 -0.64 -0.04
C GLY A 238 -6.04 -0.36 0.13
N GLY A 239 -5.28 -0.40 -0.96
CA GLY A 239 -3.86 -0.07 -1.03
C GLY A 239 -3.50 1.25 -0.34
N ILE A 240 -4.24 2.31 -0.73
CA ILE A 240 -4.13 3.67 -0.17
C ILE A 240 -4.59 3.67 1.29
N LEU A 241 -5.78 3.12 1.59
CA LEU A 241 -6.36 3.08 2.93
C LEU A 241 -5.42 2.45 3.96
N PHE A 242 -4.89 1.26 3.67
CA PHE A 242 -4.00 0.54 4.59
C PHE A 242 -2.70 1.30 4.82
N ALA A 243 -2.16 1.97 3.78
CA ALA A 243 -0.97 2.81 3.90
C ALA A 243 -1.22 4.08 4.73
N VAL A 244 -2.38 4.73 4.58
CA VAL A 244 -2.80 5.90 5.38
C VAL A 244 -3.04 5.51 6.85
N VAL A 245 -3.71 4.38 7.10
CA VAL A 245 -3.92 3.86 8.46
C VAL A 245 -2.58 3.50 9.10
N TYR A 246 -1.68 2.81 8.39
CA TYR A 246 -0.34 2.52 8.90
C TYR A 246 0.47 3.79 9.21
N GLU A 247 0.40 4.80 8.35
CA GLU A 247 1.07 6.10 8.57
C GLU A 247 0.55 6.81 9.83
N TRP A 248 -0.76 6.75 10.08
CA TRP A 248 -1.37 7.32 11.27
C TRP A 248 -1.08 6.53 12.55
N ARG A 249 -1.12 5.19 12.49
CA ARG A 249 -0.99 4.31 13.67
C ARG A 249 0.46 3.94 14.02
N GLY A 250 1.37 3.96 13.06
CA GLY A 250 2.75 3.49 13.21
C GLY A 250 2.91 1.98 13.45
N SER A 251 1.84 1.20 13.30
CA SER A 251 1.84 -0.26 13.44
C SER A 251 0.92 -0.92 12.41
N ILE A 252 1.18 -2.19 12.09
CA ILE A 252 0.39 -2.92 11.07
C ILE A 252 -0.99 -3.36 11.55
N TRP A 253 -1.24 -3.47 12.85
CA TRP A 253 -2.37 -4.24 13.38
C TRP A 253 -3.75 -3.68 12.99
N ALA A 254 -3.93 -2.36 13.00
CA ALA A 254 -5.17 -1.74 12.56
C ALA A 254 -5.39 -1.94 11.04
N ALA A 255 -4.34 -1.76 10.23
CA ALA A 255 -4.39 -1.97 8.79
C ALA A 255 -4.65 -3.45 8.43
N PHE A 256 -4.01 -4.38 9.14
CA PHE A 256 -4.22 -5.83 9.03
C PHE A 256 -5.68 -6.22 9.29
N VAL A 257 -6.30 -5.70 10.35
CA VAL A 257 -7.71 -5.97 10.62
C VAL A 257 -8.61 -5.40 9.53
N ILE A 258 -8.39 -4.16 9.08
CA ILE A 258 -9.18 -3.56 8.00
C ILE A 258 -9.00 -4.33 6.68
N HIS A 259 -7.80 -4.82 6.39
CA HIS A 259 -7.52 -5.62 5.19
C HIS A 259 -8.19 -7.00 5.28
N GLY A 260 -8.00 -7.74 6.37
CA GLY A 260 -8.62 -9.06 6.56
C GLY A 260 -10.15 -9.02 6.59
N THR A 261 -10.74 -8.03 7.26
CA THR A 261 -12.20 -7.81 7.26
C THR A 261 -12.73 -7.26 5.94
N GLY A 262 -11.93 -6.47 5.21
CA GLY A 262 -12.22 -6.05 3.84
C GLY A 262 -12.31 -7.24 2.89
N ASN A 263 -11.35 -8.17 2.95
CA ASN A 263 -11.36 -9.41 2.17
C ASN A 263 -12.54 -10.32 2.56
N LEU A 264 -12.86 -10.41 3.86
CA LEU A 264 -14.06 -11.10 4.34
C LEU A 264 -15.35 -10.47 3.78
N GLY A 265 -15.45 -9.14 3.73
CA GLY A 265 -16.58 -8.43 3.13
C GLY A 265 -16.69 -8.66 1.61
N ILE A 266 -15.57 -8.58 0.89
CA ILE A 266 -15.46 -8.88 -0.54
C ILE A 266 -15.96 -10.29 -0.87
N TRP A 267 -15.73 -11.26 0.02
CA TRP A 267 -16.20 -12.63 -0.14
C TRP A 267 -17.67 -12.81 0.27
N LEU A 268 -18.04 -12.38 1.48
CA LEU A 268 -19.36 -12.69 2.06
C LEU A 268 -20.49 -11.83 1.48
N VAL A 269 -20.27 -10.55 1.17
CA VAL A 269 -21.34 -9.66 0.66
C VAL A 269 -21.96 -10.20 -0.64
N PRO A 270 -21.19 -10.49 -1.73
CA PRO A 270 -21.79 -11.05 -2.93
C PRO A 270 -22.33 -12.46 -2.69
N LEU A 271 -21.64 -13.30 -1.91
CA LEU A 271 -22.12 -14.67 -1.61
C LEU A 271 -23.49 -14.67 -0.94
N LEU A 272 -23.71 -13.81 0.06
CA LEU A 272 -24.99 -13.66 0.75
C LEU A 272 -26.04 -13.01 -0.17
N ALA A 273 -25.69 -11.96 -0.91
CA ALA A 273 -26.62 -11.27 -1.78
C ALA A 273 -27.17 -12.16 -2.91
N SER A 274 -26.31 -12.95 -3.59
CA SER A 274 -26.75 -13.92 -4.59
C SER A 274 -27.55 -15.08 -3.96
N SER A 275 -27.24 -15.47 -2.71
CA SER A 275 -27.98 -16.54 -2.01
C SER A 275 -29.36 -16.10 -1.50
N LEU A 276 -29.54 -14.81 -1.24
CA LEU A 276 -30.81 -14.18 -0.88
C LEU A 276 -31.64 -13.77 -2.11
N GLY A 277 -31.14 -14.00 -3.33
CA GLY A 277 -31.86 -13.69 -4.58
C GLY A 277 -32.09 -12.19 -4.81
N ILE A 278 -31.22 -11.32 -4.29
CA ILE A 278 -31.36 -9.87 -4.48
C ILE A 278 -31.13 -9.55 -5.95
N SER A 279 -32.06 -8.85 -6.61
CA SER A 279 -31.99 -8.62 -8.05
C SER A 279 -30.75 -7.79 -8.44
N GLY A 280 -30.03 -8.28 -9.45
CA GLY A 280 -28.73 -7.71 -9.84
C GLY A 280 -27.67 -7.86 -8.76
N TRP A 281 -27.61 -9.04 -8.12
CA TRP A 281 -26.53 -9.59 -7.30
C TRP A 281 -26.42 -11.10 -7.56
#